data_AF-A0A9D1J8A7-F1
#
_entry.id   AF-A0A9D1J8A7-F1
#
_cell.length_a   1.000
_cell.length_b   1.000
_cell.length_c   1.000
_cell.angle_alpha   90.00
_cell.angle_beta   90.00
_cell.angle_gamma   90.00
#
_symmetry.space_group_name_H-M   'P 1'
#
loop_
_entity.id
_entity.type
_entity.pdbx_description
1 polymer ?
#
loop_
_entity_poly.entity_id
_entity_poly.type
_entity_poly.pdbx_seq_one_letter_code
_entity_poly.pdbx_strand_id
1 'polypeptide(L)'
;MPNIKSAEKRVSVSATKKLQNQKIRSQMQTAIKKFNAAISEGNVELAKQLLPVTSSKIDNAAVKNVIHKNAANRKKAQIARTLSQLEKGVIVVKVDAKTLKQAEQKAAAARKAEEAQAIKAQRNEAKKAKEAAKAPATTKKSSKKATAKEETAAAPKKRATKKAAPVETPAEGEEIQ
;
A
#
# COMPACT_ATOMS: atom_id res chain seq x y z
N MET A 1 -34.61 6.55 3.47
CA MET A 1 -34.66 7.49 2.33
C MET A 1 -35.34 8.75 2.80
N PRO A 2 -34.86 9.95 2.46
CA PRO A 2 -35.55 11.20 2.80
C PRO A 2 -36.80 11.36 1.94
N ASN A 3 -37.96 11.59 2.55
CA ASN A 3 -39.23 11.73 1.81
C ASN A 3 -39.52 13.18 1.41
N ILE A 4 -38.81 14.15 2.01
CA ILE A 4 -38.99 15.59 1.79
C ILE A 4 -37.75 16.12 1.06
N LYS A 5 -37.95 16.94 0.01
CA LYS A 5 -36.86 17.52 -0.82
C LYS A 5 -35.79 18.24 0.02
N SER A 6 -36.19 18.95 1.07
CA SER A 6 -35.26 19.62 1.98
C SER A 6 -34.38 18.61 2.74
N ALA A 7 -34.94 17.48 3.17
CA ALA A 7 -34.21 16.43 3.88
C ALA A 7 -33.20 15.72 2.95
N GLU A 8 -33.57 15.47 1.69
CA GLU A 8 -32.64 14.93 0.68
C GLU A 8 -31.42 15.84 0.48
N LYS A 9 -31.65 17.15 0.34
CA LYS A 9 -30.58 18.14 0.28
C LYS A 9 -29.70 18.15 1.55
N ARG A 10 -30.30 17.99 2.73
CA ARG A 10 -29.51 17.91 3.99
C ARG A 10 -28.64 16.67 4.02
N VAL A 11 -29.14 15.52 3.53
CA VAL A 11 -28.34 14.29 3.43
C VAL A 11 -27.15 14.49 2.49
N SER A 12 -27.35 15.02 1.29
CA SER A 12 -26.24 15.26 0.34
C SER A 12 -25.19 16.24 0.87
N VAL A 13 -25.63 17.35 1.50
CA VAL A 13 -24.73 18.32 2.14
C VAL A 13 -24.00 17.70 3.36
N SER A 14 -24.67 16.86 4.13
CA SER A 14 -24.04 16.19 5.28
C SER A 14 -22.97 15.19 4.84
N ALA A 15 -23.21 14.45 3.76
CA ALA A 15 -22.26 13.48 3.21
C ALA A 15 -20.98 14.15 2.71
N THR A 16 -21.12 15.24 1.95
CA THR A 16 -19.97 16.02 1.45
C THR A 16 -19.14 16.61 2.58
N LYS A 17 -19.79 17.24 3.57
CA LYS A 17 -19.11 17.77 4.78
C LYS A 17 -18.45 16.67 5.60
N LYS A 18 -19.10 15.51 5.76
CA LYS A 18 -18.54 14.36 6.48
C LYS A 18 -17.23 13.90 5.85
N LEU A 19 -17.19 13.78 4.52
CA LEU A 19 -16.00 13.38 3.77
C LEU A 19 -14.84 14.38 3.98
N GLN A 20 -15.12 15.68 3.86
CA GLN A 20 -14.14 16.75 4.10
C GLN A 20 -13.59 16.71 5.54
N ASN A 21 -14.49 16.60 6.53
CA ASN A 21 -14.11 16.52 7.94
C ASN A 21 -13.30 15.25 8.26
N GLN A 22 -13.63 14.13 7.63
CA GLN A 22 -12.89 12.88 7.76
C GLN A 22 -11.46 13.04 7.26
N LYS A 23 -11.25 13.67 6.09
CA LYS A 23 -9.92 13.95 5.53
C LYS A 23 -9.07 14.83 6.46
N ILE A 24 -9.64 15.91 6.99
CA ILE A 24 -8.92 16.81 7.89
C ILE A 24 -8.59 16.11 9.21
N ARG A 25 -9.56 15.37 9.77
CA ARG A 25 -9.37 14.61 11.01
C ARG A 25 -8.31 13.52 10.83
N SER A 26 -8.32 12.79 9.71
CA SER A 26 -7.32 11.74 9.45
C SER A 26 -5.92 12.35 9.30
N GLN A 27 -5.76 13.46 8.58
CA GLN A 27 -4.47 14.16 8.46
C GLN A 27 -3.91 14.58 9.82
N MET A 28 -4.74 15.19 10.68
CA MET A 28 -4.34 15.56 12.05
C MET A 28 -3.91 14.32 12.85
N GLN A 29 -4.72 13.26 12.84
CA GLN A 29 -4.40 12.04 13.61
C GLN A 29 -3.15 11.33 13.09
N THR A 30 -2.91 11.34 11.78
CA THR A 30 -1.68 10.80 11.18
C THR A 30 -0.45 11.57 11.63
N ALA A 31 -0.50 12.91 11.67
CA ALA A 31 0.61 13.72 12.17
C ALA A 31 0.91 13.40 13.65
N ILE A 32 -0.12 13.31 14.49
CA ILE A 32 0.01 12.94 15.91
C ILE A 32 0.63 11.54 16.06
N LYS A 33 0.21 10.56 15.24
CA LYS A 33 0.77 9.21 15.26
C LYS A 33 2.26 9.19 14.91
N LYS A 34 2.68 9.96 13.90
CA LYS A 34 4.09 10.08 13.52
C LYS A 34 4.94 10.68 14.65
N PHE A 35 4.43 11.73 15.30
CA PHE A 35 5.08 12.33 16.45
C PHE A 35 5.22 11.35 17.63
N ASN A 36 4.14 10.63 17.95
CA ASN A 36 4.16 9.63 19.01
C ASN A 36 5.13 8.48 18.69
N ALA A 37 5.23 8.05 17.43
CA ALA A 37 6.20 7.05 17.00
C ALA A 37 7.65 7.51 17.23
N ALA A 38 7.98 8.76 16.88
CA ALA A 38 9.29 9.34 17.14
C ALA A 38 9.62 9.39 18.64
N ILE A 39 8.63 9.67 19.51
CA ILE A 39 8.80 9.60 20.96
C ILE A 39 9.03 8.16 21.43
N SER A 40 8.27 7.19 20.91
CA SER A 40 8.45 5.78 21.26
C SER A 40 9.81 5.24 20.86
N GLU A 41 10.38 5.74 19.76
CA GLU A 41 11.73 5.44 19.29
C GLU A 41 12.82 6.21 20.07
N GLY A 42 12.44 7.19 20.91
CA GLY A 42 13.38 8.02 21.67
C GLY A 42 14.14 9.07 20.84
N ASN A 43 13.72 9.31 19.59
CA ASN A 43 14.40 10.27 18.71
C ASN A 43 13.91 11.71 18.97
N VAL A 44 14.63 12.42 19.83
CA VAL A 44 14.31 13.80 20.24
C VAL A 44 14.39 14.79 19.07
N GLU A 45 15.34 14.61 18.15
CA GLU A 45 15.56 15.53 17.03
C GLU A 45 14.40 15.46 16.02
N LEU A 46 14.00 14.26 15.63
CA LEU A 46 12.82 14.06 14.77
C LEU A 46 11.54 14.57 15.45
N ALA A 47 11.39 14.35 16.77
CA ALA A 47 10.23 14.84 17.50
C ALA A 47 10.16 16.39 17.48
N LYS A 48 11.30 17.08 17.60
CA LYS A 48 11.38 18.55 17.50
C LYS A 48 10.98 19.05 16.12
N GLN A 49 11.44 18.39 15.06
CA GLN A 49 11.08 18.74 13.68
C GLN A 49 9.58 18.51 13.38
N LEU A 50 9.00 17.45 13.93
CA LEU A 50 7.58 17.10 13.73
C LEU A 50 6.61 17.95 14.55
N LEU A 51 7.06 18.60 15.62
CA LEU A 51 6.25 19.42 16.50
C LEU A 51 5.55 20.60 15.78
N PRO A 52 6.23 21.47 15.01
CA PRO A 52 5.58 22.58 14.31
C PRO A 52 4.59 22.08 13.25
N VAL A 53 4.94 21.03 12.51
CA VAL A 53 4.07 20.42 11.49
C VAL A 53 2.79 19.88 12.12
N THR A 54 2.92 19.14 13.22
CA THR A 54 1.78 18.55 13.93
C THR A 54 0.89 19.65 14.54
N SER A 55 1.49 20.68 15.12
CA SER A 55 0.76 21.82 15.70
C SER A 55 -0.03 22.58 14.63
N SER A 56 0.57 22.85 13.47
CA SER A 56 -0.11 23.46 12.33
C SER A 56 -1.30 22.63 11.85
N LYS A 57 -1.18 21.30 11.78
CA LYS A 57 -2.31 20.43 11.39
C LYS A 57 -3.45 20.45 12.42
N ILE A 58 -3.14 20.55 13.71
CA ILE A 58 -4.14 20.67 14.78
C ILE A 58 -4.88 22.02 14.67
N ASP A 59 -4.14 23.11 14.47
CA ASP A 59 -4.73 24.44 14.38
C ASP A 59 -5.58 24.61 13.11
N ASN A 60 -5.13 24.07 11.98
CA ASN A 60 -5.93 24.01 10.75
C ASN A 60 -7.26 23.25 10.95
N ALA A 61 -7.27 22.19 11.76
CA ALA A 61 -8.49 21.47 12.08
C ALA A 61 -9.44 22.29 12.99
N ALA A 62 -8.89 23.17 13.83
CA ALA A 62 -9.66 24.09 14.66
C ALA A 62 -10.26 25.23 13.84
N VAL A 63 -9.48 25.87 12.96
CA VAL A 63 -9.94 26.93 12.04
C VAL A 63 -11.09 26.44 11.16
N LYS A 64 -11.00 25.20 10.67
CA LYS A 64 -12.07 24.57 9.87
C LYS A 64 -13.22 24.01 10.72
N ASN A 65 -13.26 24.29 12.02
CA ASN A 65 -14.29 23.83 12.96
C ASN A 65 -14.50 22.30 13.00
N VAL A 66 -13.47 21.52 12.64
CA VAL A 66 -13.51 20.04 12.71
C VAL A 66 -13.27 19.55 14.14
N ILE A 67 -12.52 20.32 14.92
CA ILE A 67 -12.34 20.17 16.37
C ILE A 67 -12.58 21.51 17.05
N HIS A 68 -13.08 21.47 18.28
CA HIS A 68 -13.24 22.69 19.08
C HIS A 68 -11.89 23.27 19.49
N LYS A 69 -11.79 24.60 19.61
CA LYS A 69 -10.57 25.33 20.04
C LYS A 69 -9.95 24.76 21.32
N ASN A 70 -10.77 24.39 22.31
CA ASN A 70 -10.27 23.82 23.57
C ASN A 70 -9.68 22.41 23.37
N ALA A 71 -10.25 21.62 22.45
CA ALA A 71 -9.71 20.31 22.12
C ALA A 71 -8.37 20.43 21.37
N ALA A 72 -8.23 21.43 20.49
CA ALA A 72 -6.98 21.76 19.83
C ALA A 72 -5.91 22.18 20.84
N ASN A 73 -6.24 23.12 21.74
CA ASN A 73 -5.34 23.60 22.79
C ASN A 73 -4.89 22.47 23.73
N ARG A 74 -5.81 21.59 24.13
CA ARG A 74 -5.48 20.43 24.96
C ARG A 74 -4.47 19.50 24.26
N LYS A 75 -4.68 19.21 22.97
CA LYS A 75 -3.77 18.35 22.20
C LYS A 75 -2.39 18.99 22.02
N LYS A 76 -2.32 20.29 21.71
CA LYS A 76 -1.05 21.02 21.63
C LYS A 76 -0.30 21.00 22.95
N ALA A 77 -1.00 21.25 24.05
CA ALA A 77 -0.42 21.19 25.39
C ALA A 77 0.11 19.79 25.73
N GLN A 78 -0.61 18.72 25.38
CA GLN A 78 -0.16 17.34 25.60
C GLN A 78 1.13 17.03 24.82
N ILE A 79 1.18 17.34 23.53
CA ILE A 79 2.33 17.09 22.65
C ILE A 79 3.58 17.85 23.15
N ALA A 80 3.41 19.13 23.52
CA ALA A 80 4.50 19.94 24.05
C ALA A 80 5.00 19.40 25.40
N ARG A 81 4.08 19.02 26.30
CA ARG A 81 4.43 18.41 27.60
C ARG A 81 5.19 17.10 27.41
N THR A 82 4.77 16.23 26.49
CA THR A 82 5.46 14.96 26.24
C THR A 82 6.88 15.16 25.75
N LEU A 83 7.12 16.13 24.85
CA LEU A 83 8.48 16.44 24.38
C LEU A 83 9.34 17.01 25.52
N SER A 84 8.82 17.97 26.29
CA SER A 84 9.55 18.55 27.41
C SER A 84 9.87 17.53 28.50
N GLN A 85 8.96 16.59 28.78
CA GLN A 85 9.20 15.52 29.73
C GLN A 85 10.24 14.51 29.23
N LEU A 86 10.29 14.26 27.90
CA LEU A 86 11.32 13.43 27.28
C LEU A 86 12.70 14.12 27.39
N GLU A 87 12.78 15.43 27.11
CA GLU A 87 14.01 16.21 27.28
C GLU A 87 14.50 16.24 28.73
N LYS A 88 13.57 16.30 29.69
CA LYS A 88 13.87 16.26 31.13
C LYS A 88 14.16 14.85 31.66
N GLY A 89 14.06 13.80 30.82
CA GLY A 89 14.27 12.41 31.22
C GLY A 89 13.20 11.83 32.15
N VAL A 90 12.06 12.51 32.34
CA VAL A 90 10.95 12.06 33.21
C VAL A 90 10.15 10.93 32.55
N ILE A 91 10.10 10.91 31.21
CA ILE A 91 9.57 9.78 30.46
C ILE A 91 10.70 8.76 30.28
N VAL A 92 10.82 7.85 31.24
CA VAL A 92 11.25 6.49 30.91
C VAL A 92 10.15 5.97 30.00
N VAL A 93 10.44 5.65 28.74
CA VAL A 93 9.55 4.83 27.93
C VAL A 93 9.37 3.55 28.74
N LYS A 94 8.33 3.47 29.56
CA LYS A 94 7.84 2.21 30.10
C LYS A 94 7.32 1.51 28.86
N VAL A 95 8.23 0.78 28.22
CA VAL A 95 7.88 -0.18 27.20
C VAL A 95 7.04 -1.19 27.96
N ASP A 96 5.72 -0.99 27.99
CA ASP A 96 4.82 -1.89 28.69
C ASP A 96 5.16 -3.29 28.20
N ALA A 97 5.47 -4.24 29.09
CA ALA A 97 6.01 -5.57 28.74
C ALA A 97 5.19 -6.31 27.66
N LYS A 98 3.93 -5.92 27.47
CA LYS A 98 3.03 -6.33 26.39
C LYS A 98 3.50 -5.92 24.99
N THR A 99 4.06 -4.72 24.83
CA THR A 99 4.57 -4.19 23.55
C THR A 99 5.88 -4.87 23.12
N LEU A 100 6.75 -5.23 24.07
CA LEU A 100 7.93 -6.08 23.80
C LEU A 100 7.52 -7.49 23.34
N LYS A 101 6.59 -8.13 24.06
CA LYS A 101 6.07 -9.45 23.67
C LYS A 101 5.39 -9.45 22.29
N GLN A 102 4.68 -8.36 21.95
CA GLN A 102 4.06 -8.21 20.62
C GLN A 102 5.09 -7.96 19.51
N ALA A 103 6.17 -7.22 19.80
CA ALA A 103 7.27 -7.02 18.85
C ALA A 103 8.04 -8.33 18.59
N GLU A 104 8.31 -9.11 19.63
CA GLU A 104 8.93 -10.44 19.53
C GLU A 104 8.06 -11.42 18.72
N GLN A 105 6.75 -11.46 18.97
CA GLN A 105 5.81 -12.30 18.22
C GLN A 105 5.71 -11.89 16.74
N LYS A 106 5.75 -10.59 16.45
CA LYS A 106 5.72 -10.07 15.08
C LYS A 106 7.03 -10.33 14.33
N ALA A 107 8.18 -10.22 15.01
CA ALA A 107 9.48 -10.58 14.46
C ALA A 107 9.60 -12.11 14.22
N ALA A 108 9.07 -12.93 15.13
CA ALA A 108 9.00 -14.38 14.96
C ALA A 108 8.04 -14.79 13.83
N ALA A 109 6.91 -14.08 13.65
CA ALA A 109 5.99 -14.31 12.54
C ALA A 109 6.59 -13.88 11.19
N ALA A 110 7.39 -12.81 11.16
CA ALA A 110 8.12 -12.40 9.96
C ALA A 110 9.19 -13.44 9.56
N ARG A 111 9.99 -13.94 10.50
CA ARG A 111 10.98 -15.00 10.24
C ARG A 111 10.32 -16.31 9.77
N LYS A 112 9.22 -16.73 10.41
CA LYS A 112 8.44 -17.90 9.96
C LYS A 112 7.80 -17.69 8.57
N ALA A 113 7.42 -16.46 8.23
CA ALA A 113 6.89 -16.14 6.90
C ALA A 113 8.00 -16.14 5.84
N GLU A 114 9.20 -15.66 6.16
CA GLU A 114 10.37 -15.71 5.28
C GLU A 114 10.84 -17.15 5.06
N GLU A 115 10.90 -17.96 6.13
CA GLU A 115 11.19 -19.39 6.04
C GLU A 115 10.15 -20.14 5.21
N ALA A 116 8.86 -19.84 5.38
CA ALA A 116 7.79 -20.43 4.57
C ALA A 116 7.85 -19.99 3.10
N GLN A 117 8.24 -18.74 2.83
CA GLN A 117 8.45 -18.23 1.47
C GLN A 117 9.69 -18.86 0.81
N ALA A 118 10.77 -19.07 1.56
CA ALA A 118 11.98 -19.75 1.09
C ALA A 118 11.71 -21.23 0.76
N ILE A 119 10.98 -21.95 1.61
CA ILE A 119 10.57 -23.34 1.36
C ILE A 119 9.63 -23.42 0.14
N LYS A 120 8.73 -22.44 -0.03
CA LYS A 120 7.83 -22.37 -1.19
C LYS A 120 8.60 -22.06 -2.49
N ALA A 121 9.63 -21.21 -2.43
CA ALA A 121 10.52 -20.93 -3.56
C ALA A 121 11.32 -22.18 -3.97
N GLN A 122 11.94 -22.88 -3.00
CA GLN A 122 12.66 -24.13 -3.23
C GLN A 122 11.76 -25.23 -3.82
N ARG A 123 10.51 -25.35 -3.35
CA ARG A 123 9.51 -26.28 -3.91
C ARG A 123 9.13 -25.94 -5.35
N ASN A 124 9.05 -24.66 -5.69
CA ASN A 124 8.74 -24.23 -7.05
C ASN A 124 9.92 -24.44 -8.01
N GLU A 125 11.15 -24.24 -7.54
CA GLU A 125 12.37 -24.55 -8.30
C GLU A 125 12.54 -26.06 -8.52
N ALA A 126 12.27 -26.89 -7.50
CA ALA A 126 12.28 -28.35 -7.62
C ALA A 126 11.18 -28.87 -8.57
N LYS A 127 10.03 -28.20 -8.64
CA LYS A 127 8.97 -28.51 -9.64
C LYS A 127 9.43 -28.19 -11.05
N LYS A 128 10.06 -27.03 -11.28
CA LYS A 128 10.65 -26.65 -12.58
C LYS A 128 11.77 -27.63 -13.01
N ALA A 129 12.59 -28.10 -12.07
CA ALA A 129 13.63 -29.09 -12.35
C ALA A 129 13.07 -30.49 -12.68
N LYS A 130 12.00 -30.92 -12.01
CA LYS A 130 11.29 -32.18 -12.34
C LYS A 130 10.54 -32.11 -13.67
N GLU A 131 10.03 -30.94 -14.04
CA GLU A 131 9.38 -30.68 -15.33
C GLU A 131 10.41 -30.71 -16.48
N ALA A 132 11.63 -30.18 -16.25
CA ALA A 132 12.75 -30.29 -17.19
C ALA A 132 13.33 -31.72 -17.32
N ALA A 133 13.20 -32.56 -16.28
CA ALA A 133 13.66 -33.95 -16.28
C ALA A 133 12.64 -34.95 -16.88
N LYS A 134 11.40 -34.52 -17.17
CA LYS A 134 10.37 -35.35 -17.82
C LYS A 134 10.36 -35.15 -19.35
N ALA A 135 11.52 -35.33 -19.96
CA ALA A 135 11.64 -35.67 -21.37
C ALA A 135 12.67 -36.80 -21.51
N PRO A 136 12.24 -38.00 -21.94
CA PRO A 136 13.13 -38.84 -22.72
C PRO A 136 12.45 -39.32 -24.02
N ALA A 137 13.20 -39.26 -25.11
CA ALA A 137 12.91 -39.99 -26.33
C ALA A 137 13.41 -41.44 -26.20
N THR A 138 12.57 -42.42 -26.52
CA THR A 138 13.00 -43.76 -26.97
C THR A 138 12.08 -44.30 -28.07
N THR A 139 12.73 -44.73 -29.15
CA THR A 139 12.18 -45.29 -30.39
C THR A 139 12.13 -46.84 -30.39
N LYS A 140 11.26 -47.38 -31.26
CA LYS A 140 11.22 -48.71 -31.93
C LYS A 140 10.32 -49.79 -31.32
N LYS A 141 9.26 -50.18 -32.08
CA LYS A 141 9.22 -51.43 -32.88
C LYS A 141 7.88 -51.59 -33.65
N SER A 142 7.89 -51.31 -34.96
CA SER A 142 7.22 -52.13 -35.97
C SER A 142 7.65 -51.69 -37.38
N SER A 143 8.55 -52.47 -37.96
CA SER A 143 8.98 -52.36 -39.35
C SER A 143 8.28 -53.42 -40.20
N LYS A 144 7.40 -53.02 -41.11
CA LYS A 144 7.32 -53.51 -42.51
C LYS A 144 6.09 -52.95 -43.22
N LYS A 145 6.34 -52.12 -44.23
CA LYS A 145 5.88 -52.24 -45.64
C LYS A 145 5.59 -50.86 -46.24
N ALA A 146 6.59 -50.33 -46.93
CA ALA A 146 6.43 -49.37 -48.03
C ALA A 146 5.56 -50.01 -49.13
N THR A 147 4.76 -49.31 -49.93
CA THR A 147 5.18 -48.31 -50.93
C THR A 147 3.98 -47.61 -51.59
N ALA A 148 4.20 -46.35 -52.00
CA ALA A 148 3.58 -45.58 -53.11
C ALA A 148 2.10 -45.15 -52.95
N LYS A 149 1.66 -43.93 -53.29
CA LYS A 149 2.11 -43.04 -54.38
C LYS A 149 1.67 -41.58 -54.13
N GLU A 150 2.44 -40.70 -54.76
CA GLU A 150 2.43 -39.24 -54.91
C GLU A 150 1.19 -38.57 -55.53
N GLU A 151 1.12 -37.23 -55.31
CA GLU A 151 0.50 -36.14 -56.11
C GLU A 151 -1.05 -36.00 -56.09
N THR A 152 -1.64 -34.84 -55.76
CA THR A 152 -1.54 -33.55 -56.46
C THR A 152 -2.00 -32.34 -55.60
N ALA A 153 -1.67 -31.14 -56.09
CA ALA A 153 -1.67 -29.81 -55.47
C ALA A 153 -3.03 -29.11 -55.20
N ALA A 154 -3.02 -28.13 -54.27
CA ALA A 154 -3.42 -26.72 -54.50
C ALA A 154 -3.55 -25.91 -53.18
N ALA A 155 -3.06 -24.65 -53.21
CA ALA A 155 -3.01 -23.65 -52.13
C ALA A 155 -4.43 -23.06 -51.77
N PRO A 156 -4.65 -22.14 -50.77
CA PRO A 156 -3.80 -20.99 -50.41
C PRO A 156 -3.77 -20.43 -48.95
N LYS A 157 -2.67 -19.72 -48.62
CA LYS A 157 -2.49 -18.36 -47.99
C LYS A 157 -3.25 -18.00 -46.68
N LYS A 158 -2.75 -17.24 -45.68
CA LYS A 158 -1.60 -16.32 -45.39
C LYS A 158 -1.63 -16.05 -43.84
N ARG A 159 -0.52 -16.05 -43.07
CA ARG A 159 0.47 -14.96 -42.75
C ARG A 159 -0.13 -13.79 -41.92
N ALA A 160 0.46 -13.14 -40.89
CA ALA A 160 1.53 -13.36 -39.90
C ALA A 160 1.62 -12.10 -38.99
N THR A 161 1.83 -12.28 -37.67
CA THR A 161 2.71 -11.53 -36.71
C THR A 161 2.69 -10.00 -36.45
N LYS A 162 3.08 -9.67 -35.18
CA LYS A 162 3.72 -8.44 -34.58
C LYS A 162 2.75 -7.37 -33.98
N LYS A 163 3.04 -6.55 -32.94
CA LYS A 163 4.09 -6.36 -31.89
C LYS A 163 3.71 -5.06 -31.09
N ALA A 164 3.93 -5.02 -29.76
CA ALA A 164 4.17 -3.85 -28.84
C ALA A 164 3.18 -2.64 -28.67
N ALA A 165 3.12 -2.11 -27.43
CA ALA A 165 2.38 -0.97 -26.81
C ALA A 165 2.81 0.44 -27.30
N PRO A 166 2.41 1.64 -26.75
CA PRO A 166 1.52 2.07 -25.63
C PRO A 166 0.57 3.27 -25.97
N VAL A 167 -0.15 3.88 -25.00
CA VAL A 167 -0.84 5.19 -25.18
C VAL A 167 -0.66 6.11 -23.96
N GLU A 168 0.16 7.15 -24.13
CA GLU A 168 0.19 8.42 -23.38
C GLU A 168 0.07 9.57 -24.41
N THR A 169 -0.73 10.59 -24.03
CA THR A 169 -0.85 12.02 -24.47
C THR A 169 -0.24 12.54 -25.78
N PRO A 170 -0.87 13.56 -26.41
CA PRO A 170 -0.28 14.90 -26.28
C PRO A 170 -1.26 16.09 -26.18
N ALA A 171 -0.70 17.20 -25.70
CA ALA A 171 -1.21 18.56 -25.70
C ALA A 171 -0.62 19.36 -26.89
N GLU A 172 -1.25 20.51 -27.22
CA GLU A 172 -0.77 21.66 -28.05
C GLU A 172 -0.46 21.36 -29.54
N GLY A 173 -0.81 22.15 -30.57
CA GLY A 173 -1.43 23.45 -30.79
C GLY A 173 -1.46 23.74 -32.32
N GLU A 174 -2.08 24.87 -32.71
CA GLU A 174 -1.98 25.62 -34.00
C GLU A 174 -2.53 25.07 -35.34
N GLU A 175 -3.67 25.68 -35.74
CA GLU A 175 -3.90 26.51 -36.96
C GLU A 175 -3.97 25.92 -38.39
N ILE A 176 -4.85 26.58 -39.18
CA ILE A 176 -4.90 26.81 -40.64
C ILE A 176 -6.15 26.25 -41.41
N GLN A 177 -6.94 27.23 -41.89
CA GLN A 177 -8.12 27.30 -42.80
C GLN A 177 -9.52 27.05 -42.23
#